data_AF-A0A085ZHZ5-F1
#
_entry.id   AF-A0A085ZHZ5-F1
#
_cell.length_a   1.000
_cell.length_b   1.000
_cell.length_c   1.000
_cell.angle_alpha   90.00
_cell.angle_beta   90.00
_cell.angle_gamma   90.00
#
_symmetry.space_group_name_H-M   'P 1'
#
loop_
_entity.id
_entity.type
_entity.pdbx_description
1 polymer ?
#
loop_
_entity_poly.entity_id
_entity_poly.type
_entity_poly.pdbx_seq_one_letter_code
_entity_poly.pdbx_strand_id
1 'polypeptide(L)'
;MRILFSKLTVILLVLVTSVLLIYFYINDVQKARLKVFNEQVGTYKLDLQRTKLENYQKDSSAYKKLTITFYSDSTFKLNIPVPFINDTKGRWVADAGDYDSWNWLQFDRYLKKHKMEINSGNQFSHIQNYGSSSGFYINAVRPMDNQNYIQEVYFIRKNKK
;
A
#
# COMPACT_ATOMS: atom_id res chain seq x y z
N MET A 1 43.99 28.29 -26.76
CA MET A 1 42.54 28.63 -26.76
C MET A 1 41.65 27.47 -27.24
N ARG A 2 41.84 26.91 -28.45
CA ARG A 2 41.03 25.79 -29.00
C ARG A 2 40.92 24.53 -28.10
N ILE A 3 42.03 24.11 -27.47
CA ILE A 3 42.07 22.89 -26.61
C ILE A 3 41.31 23.11 -25.29
N LEU A 4 41.24 24.34 -24.79
CA LEU A 4 40.48 24.65 -23.56
C LEU A 4 38.97 24.63 -23.85
N PHE A 5 38.56 25.18 -24.99
CA PHE A 5 37.18 25.15 -25.47
C PHE A 5 36.69 23.72 -25.70
N SER A 6 37.48 22.85 -26.33
CA SER A 6 37.07 21.45 -26.55
C SER A 6 36.90 20.66 -25.25
N LYS A 7 37.77 20.87 -24.25
CA LYS A 7 37.63 20.25 -22.92
C LYS A 7 36.39 20.75 -22.17
N LEU A 8 36.10 22.06 -22.23
CA LEU A 8 34.91 22.64 -21.61
C LEU A 8 33.62 22.12 -22.26
N THR A 9 33.59 21.97 -23.58
CA THR A 9 32.45 21.40 -24.32
C THR A 9 32.19 19.95 -23.91
N VAL A 10 33.23 19.13 -23.75
CA VAL A 10 33.07 17.73 -23.29
C VAL A 10 32.52 17.68 -21.86
N ILE A 11 33.02 18.52 -20.95
CA ILE A 11 32.51 18.60 -19.58
C ILE A 11 31.03 18.99 -19.56
N LEU A 12 30.65 20.01 -20.34
CA LEU A 12 29.25 20.45 -20.46
C LEU A 12 28.36 19.35 -21.04
N LEU A 13 28.83 18.61 -22.06
CA LEU A 13 28.07 17.50 -22.63
C LEU A 13 27.85 16.36 -21.62
N VAL A 14 28.87 16.00 -20.85
CA VAL A 14 28.75 14.98 -19.80
C VAL A 14 27.76 15.44 -18.71
N LEU A 15 27.82 16.71 -18.30
CA LEU A 15 26.89 17.25 -17.30
C LEU A 15 25.45 17.24 -17.81
N VAL A 16 25.20 17.72 -19.04
CA VAL A 16 23.86 17.77 -19.63
C VAL A 16 23.28 16.37 -19.80
N THR A 17 24.06 15.44 -20.33
CA THR A 17 23.60 14.04 -20.49
C THR A 17 23.33 13.39 -19.14
N SER A 18 24.18 13.59 -18.13
CA SER A 18 23.96 13.06 -16.78
C SER A 18 22.67 13.60 -16.15
N VAL A 19 22.40 14.90 -16.28
CA VAL A 19 21.16 15.53 -15.77
C VAL A 19 19.93 14.97 -16.49
N LEU A 20 19.99 14.81 -17.81
CA LEU A 20 18.90 14.23 -18.60
C LEU A 20 18.62 12.79 -18.18
N LEU A 21 19.65 11.97 -17.99
CA LEU A 21 19.50 10.58 -17.53
C LEU A 21 18.84 10.51 -16.15
N ILE A 22 19.26 11.35 -15.20
CA ILE A 22 18.64 11.44 -13.87
C ILE A 22 17.17 11.85 -14.00
N TYR A 23 16.86 12.84 -14.85
CA TYR A 23 15.50 13.30 -15.07
C TYR A 23 14.58 12.19 -15.61
N PHE A 24 15.03 11.46 -16.65
CA PHE A 24 14.25 10.35 -17.21
C PHE A 24 14.04 9.24 -16.18
N TYR A 25 15.09 8.88 -15.43
CA TYR A 25 14.99 7.89 -14.36
C TYR A 25 13.94 8.29 -13.30
N ILE A 26 13.99 9.52 -12.79
CA ILE A 26 13.02 10.00 -11.81
C ILE A 26 11.60 9.97 -12.39
N ASN A 27 11.41 10.40 -13.63
CA ASN A 27 10.10 10.41 -14.28
C ASN A 27 9.51 9.00 -14.43
N ASP A 28 10.33 8.02 -14.81
CA ASP A 28 9.87 6.64 -14.97
C ASP A 28 9.53 5.99 -13.62
N VAL A 29 10.32 6.27 -12.58
CA VAL A 29 10.00 5.86 -11.20
C VAL A 29 8.65 6.46 -10.74
N GLN A 30 8.40 7.74 -11.01
CA GLN A 30 7.14 8.39 -10.63
C GLN A 30 5.94 7.81 -11.38
N LYS A 31 6.08 7.51 -12.68
CA LYS A 31 5.03 6.83 -13.46
C LYS A 31 4.72 5.45 -12.90
N ALA A 32 5.75 4.68 -12.55
CA ALA A 32 5.57 3.36 -11.95
C ALA A 32 4.83 3.45 -10.61
N ARG A 33 5.21 4.39 -9.74
CA ARG A 33 4.52 4.69 -8.47
C ARG A 33 3.05 5.02 -8.68
N LEU A 34 2.75 5.93 -9.61
CA LEU A 34 1.38 6.32 -9.91
C LEU A 34 0.57 5.15 -10.45
N LYS A 35 1.16 4.29 -11.28
CA LYS A 35 0.52 3.07 -11.78
C LYS A 35 0.15 2.12 -10.65
N VAL A 36 1.10 1.78 -9.78
CA VAL A 36 0.88 0.88 -8.63
C VAL A 36 -0.20 1.45 -7.69
N PHE A 37 -0.14 2.75 -7.41
CA PHE A 37 -1.17 3.44 -6.64
C PHE A 37 -2.56 3.27 -7.27
N ASN A 38 -2.69 3.59 -8.56
CA ASN A 38 -3.97 3.51 -9.26
C ASN A 38 -4.51 2.07 -9.35
N GLU A 39 -3.65 1.07 -9.43
CA GLU A 39 -4.05 -0.35 -9.44
C GLU A 39 -4.64 -0.81 -8.10
N GLN A 40 -4.19 -0.21 -6.99
CA GLN A 40 -4.72 -0.49 -5.64
C GLN A 40 -6.04 0.22 -5.35
N VAL A 41 -6.37 1.30 -6.05
CA VAL A 41 -7.66 2.00 -5.84
C VAL A 41 -8.82 1.04 -6.15
N GLY A 42 -9.75 0.92 -5.20
CA GLY A 42 -10.88 0.01 -5.33
C GLY A 42 -11.48 -0.44 -4.00
N THR A 43 -12.48 -1.30 -4.10
CA THR A 43 -13.10 -1.94 -2.94
C THR A 43 -12.79 -3.43 -2.96
N TYR A 44 -12.42 -3.96 -1.79
CA TYR A 44 -12.02 -5.34 -1.59
C TYR A 44 -12.85 -5.93 -0.46
N LYS A 45 -13.24 -7.20 -0.59
CA LYS A 45 -13.99 -7.95 0.43
C LYS A 45 -13.08 -8.94 1.13
N LEU A 46 -13.32 -9.18 2.41
CA LEU A 46 -12.60 -10.19 3.17
C LEU A 46 -12.74 -11.57 2.51
N ASP A 47 -11.61 -12.25 2.35
CA ASP A 47 -11.55 -13.63 1.90
C ASP A 47 -11.42 -14.58 3.08
N LEU A 48 -12.55 -15.15 3.50
CA LEU A 48 -12.63 -16.11 4.59
C LEU A 48 -12.08 -17.50 4.24
N GLN A 49 -11.80 -17.79 2.97
CA GLN A 49 -11.16 -19.06 2.60
C GLN A 49 -9.66 -19.04 2.88
N ARG A 50 -9.05 -17.84 2.82
CA ARG A 50 -7.61 -17.63 3.06
C ARG A 50 -7.32 -17.07 4.44
N THR A 51 -8.18 -16.19 4.96
CA THR A 51 -8.01 -15.59 6.28
C THR A 51 -8.30 -16.61 7.37
N LYS A 52 -7.29 -16.95 8.16
CA LYS A 52 -7.47 -17.71 9.40
C LYS A 52 -7.96 -16.74 10.48
N LEU A 53 -9.23 -16.82 10.84
CA LEU A 53 -9.82 -15.91 11.84
C LEU A 53 -9.43 -16.23 13.29
N GLU A 54 -8.69 -17.32 13.53
CA GLU A 54 -8.25 -17.72 14.86
C GLU A 54 -9.42 -17.70 15.87
N ASN A 55 -9.30 -16.93 16.96
CA ASN A 55 -10.30 -16.80 18.02
C ASN A 55 -11.61 -16.12 17.59
N TYR A 56 -11.68 -15.58 16.37
CA TYR A 56 -12.83 -14.88 15.83
C TYR A 56 -13.70 -15.72 14.88
N GLN A 57 -13.42 -17.02 14.74
CA GLN A 57 -14.12 -17.93 13.82
C GLN A 57 -15.65 -17.94 14.01
N LYS A 58 -16.11 -17.84 15.27
CA LYS A 58 -17.55 -17.83 15.62
C LYS A 58 -18.32 -16.68 14.98
N ASP A 59 -17.64 -15.57 14.68
CA ASP A 59 -18.22 -14.35 14.13
C ASP A 59 -18.00 -14.22 12.61
N SER A 60 -17.48 -15.28 11.95
CA SER A 60 -17.17 -15.31 10.51
C SER A 60 -18.33 -14.85 9.62
N SER A 61 -19.57 -15.19 9.98
CA SER A 61 -20.78 -14.75 9.28
C SER A 61 -20.96 -13.23 9.29
N ALA A 62 -20.59 -12.55 10.38
CA ALA A 62 -20.60 -11.10 10.47
C ALA A 62 -19.49 -10.50 9.59
N TYR A 63 -18.28 -11.06 9.65
CA TYR A 63 -17.13 -10.57 8.90
C TYR A 63 -17.17 -10.87 7.40
N LYS A 64 -18.04 -11.77 6.93
CA LYS A 64 -18.27 -12.01 5.49
C LYS A 64 -18.65 -10.75 4.72
N LYS A 65 -19.23 -9.76 5.40
CA LYS A 65 -19.62 -8.47 4.82
C LYS A 65 -18.51 -7.42 4.92
N LEU A 66 -17.37 -7.71 5.56
CA LEU A 66 -16.27 -6.78 5.72
C LEU A 66 -15.67 -6.44 4.36
N THR A 67 -15.55 -5.14 4.11
CA THR A 67 -14.88 -4.59 2.95
C THR A 67 -13.95 -3.46 3.36
N ILE A 68 -12.83 -3.34 2.66
CA ILE A 68 -11.93 -2.19 2.70
C ILE A 68 -11.97 -1.49 1.34
N THR A 69 -12.08 -0.16 1.36
CA THR A 69 -12.03 0.68 0.16
C THR A 69 -10.81 1.58 0.23
N PHE A 70 -9.97 1.52 -0.81
CA PHE A 70 -8.88 2.46 -1.06
C PHE A 70 -9.35 3.53 -2.04
N TYR A 71 -9.32 4.79 -1.57
CA TYR A 71 -9.72 5.97 -2.34
C TYR A 71 -8.51 6.61 -3.01
N SER A 72 -8.76 7.33 -4.11
CA SER A 72 -7.73 8.00 -4.91
C SER A 72 -7.06 9.20 -4.21
N ASP A 73 -7.60 9.64 -3.07
CA ASP A 73 -7.02 10.68 -2.22
C ASP A 73 -6.08 10.13 -1.13
N SER A 74 -5.66 8.86 -1.27
CA SER A 74 -4.82 8.13 -0.31
C SER A 74 -5.48 7.88 1.06
N THR A 75 -6.81 7.98 1.16
CA THR A 75 -7.55 7.53 2.33
C THR A 75 -8.12 6.13 2.14
N PHE A 76 -8.39 5.44 3.24
CA PHE A 76 -9.11 4.16 3.21
C PHE A 76 -10.23 4.10 4.24
N LYS A 77 -11.20 3.20 3.99
CA LYS A 77 -12.30 2.94 4.92
C LYS A 77 -12.71 1.47 4.94
N LEU A 78 -12.90 0.92 6.14
CA LEU A 78 -13.66 -0.29 6.40
C LEU A 78 -15.15 0.04 6.52
N ASN A 79 -16.01 -0.81 5.96
CA ASN A 79 -17.46 -0.60 6.07
C ASN A 79 -18.03 -0.96 7.46
N ILE A 80 -17.37 -1.85 8.19
CA ILE A 80 -17.74 -2.26 9.55
C ILE A 80 -16.48 -2.32 10.44
N PRO A 81 -16.59 -2.01 11.75
CA PRO A 81 -15.52 -2.26 12.70
C PRO A 81 -15.34 -3.75 12.94
N VAL A 82 -14.09 -4.19 13.11
CA VAL A 82 -13.74 -5.56 13.51
C VAL A 82 -12.66 -5.54 14.60
N PRO A 83 -12.71 -6.45 15.58
CA PRO A 83 -11.79 -6.41 16.73
C PRO A 83 -10.32 -6.62 16.37
N PHE A 84 -10.07 -7.38 15.30
CA PHE A 84 -8.71 -7.69 14.83
C PHE A 84 -8.08 -6.63 13.92
N ILE A 85 -8.76 -5.50 13.65
CA ILE A 85 -8.18 -4.34 12.95
C ILE A 85 -8.36 -3.09 13.82
N ASN A 86 -7.27 -2.37 14.08
CA ASN A 86 -7.22 -1.26 15.03
C ASN A 86 -8.23 -0.12 14.77
N ASP A 87 -8.52 0.19 13.50
CA ASP A 87 -9.48 1.25 13.16
C ASP A 87 -10.19 0.98 11.83
N THR A 88 -11.26 1.72 11.59
CA THR A 88 -12.10 1.63 10.38
C THR A 88 -11.69 2.59 9.28
N LYS A 89 -10.74 3.49 9.53
CA LYS A 89 -10.31 4.47 8.53
C LYS A 89 -8.92 4.98 8.81
N GLY A 90 -8.34 5.59 7.79
CA GLY A 90 -7.01 6.17 7.86
C GLY A 90 -6.48 6.54 6.49
N ARG A 91 -5.17 6.57 6.40
CA ARG A 91 -4.43 6.79 5.15
C ARG A 91 -3.74 5.52 4.70
N TRP A 92 -3.55 5.36 3.41
CA TRP A 92 -2.74 4.30 2.86
C TRP A 92 -1.67 4.89 1.95
N VAL A 93 -0.54 4.19 1.87
CA VAL A 93 0.58 4.57 1.03
C VAL A 93 0.93 3.35 0.19
N ALA A 94 0.90 3.51 -1.13
CA ALA A 94 1.55 2.59 -2.03
C ALA A 94 3.04 2.94 -2.07
N ASP A 95 3.89 1.98 -1.71
CA ASP A 95 5.29 2.09 -2.08
C ASP A 95 5.44 1.50 -3.49
N ALA A 96 6.32 2.08 -4.30
CA ALA A 96 6.76 1.45 -5.55
C ALA A 96 8.27 1.57 -5.69
N GLY A 97 8.97 1.37 -4.59
CA GLY A 97 10.36 0.92 -4.61
C GLY A 97 10.49 -0.47 -5.25
N ASP A 98 11.58 -1.16 -4.95
CA ASP A 98 11.86 -2.50 -5.48
C ASP A 98 10.75 -3.50 -5.15
N TYR A 99 10.76 -4.67 -5.80
CA TYR A 99 9.73 -5.72 -5.71
C TYR A 99 9.37 -6.14 -4.26
N ASP A 100 10.27 -5.90 -3.30
CA ASP A 100 10.10 -6.25 -1.87
C ASP A 100 9.50 -5.12 -1.01
N SER A 101 9.09 -4.01 -1.63
CA SER A 101 8.53 -2.85 -0.93
C SER A 101 7.12 -3.15 -0.39
N TRP A 102 6.88 -2.85 0.88
CA TRP A 102 5.56 -2.99 1.49
C TRP A 102 4.73 -1.71 1.35
N ASN A 103 3.44 -1.87 1.12
CA ASN A 103 2.47 -0.77 1.26
C ASN A 103 2.06 -0.64 2.74
N TRP A 104 1.52 0.51 3.12
CA TRP A 104 1.23 0.81 4.53
C TRP A 104 -0.19 1.33 4.76
N LEU A 105 -0.87 0.79 5.76
CA LEU A 105 -2.14 1.28 6.31
C LEU A 105 -1.90 2.03 7.61
N GLN A 106 -2.09 3.34 7.60
CA GLN A 106 -1.95 4.21 8.75
C GLN A 106 -3.33 4.54 9.33
N PHE A 107 -3.68 3.93 10.46
CA PHE A 107 -4.98 4.09 11.11
C PHE A 107 -5.10 5.44 11.83
N ASP A 108 -6.24 6.14 11.70
CA ASP A 108 -6.49 7.45 12.33
C ASP A 108 -6.25 7.42 13.85
N ARG A 109 -6.83 6.44 14.55
CA ARG A 109 -6.64 6.23 16.00
C ARG A 109 -5.17 6.11 16.37
N TYR A 110 -4.39 5.39 15.56
CA TYR A 110 -2.98 5.17 15.82
C TYR A 110 -2.17 6.46 15.61
N LEU A 111 -2.39 7.16 14.49
CA LEU A 111 -1.72 8.42 14.18
C LEU A 111 -1.95 9.48 15.26
N LYS A 112 -3.17 9.55 15.81
CA LYS A 112 -3.51 10.46 16.92
C LYS A 112 -2.75 10.11 18.21
N LYS A 113 -2.58 8.83 18.51
CA LYS A 113 -1.88 8.35 19.72
C LYS A 113 -0.36 8.53 19.63
N HIS A 114 0.22 8.38 18.44
CA HIS A 114 1.67 8.30 18.22
C HIS A 114 2.26 9.50 17.46
N LYS A 115 1.58 10.65 17.45
CA LYS A 115 2.09 11.92 16.89
C LYS A 115 2.65 11.81 15.45
N MET A 116 1.92 11.14 14.56
CA MET A 116 2.20 11.07 13.12
C MET A 116 3.53 10.39 12.69
N GLU A 117 3.99 9.34 13.35
CA GLU A 117 5.06 8.50 12.78
C GLU A 117 4.56 7.71 11.55
N ILE A 118 5.15 7.96 10.38
CA ILE A 118 4.67 7.48 9.07
C ILE A 118 4.81 5.94 8.89
N ASN A 119 5.74 5.29 9.61
CA ASN A 119 6.02 3.85 9.49
C ASN A 119 5.32 2.98 10.54
N SER A 120 4.29 3.51 11.18
CA SER A 120 3.69 2.90 12.37
C SER A 120 2.38 2.12 12.11
N GLY A 121 2.01 2.03 10.83
CA GLY A 121 0.83 1.34 10.33
C GLY A 121 0.98 -0.17 10.17
N ASN A 122 -0.01 -0.80 9.53
CA ASN A 122 0.09 -2.19 9.09
C ASN A 122 0.67 -2.27 7.68
N GLN A 123 1.63 -3.18 7.50
CA GLN A 123 2.11 -3.52 6.16
C GLN A 123 1.05 -4.30 5.39
N PHE A 124 0.94 -4.06 4.10
CA PHE A 124 0.10 -4.86 3.22
C PHE A 124 0.76 -5.05 1.86
N SER A 125 0.46 -6.17 1.22
CA SER A 125 1.10 -6.55 -0.04
C SER A 125 0.67 -5.64 -1.20
N HIS A 126 1.41 -5.67 -2.30
CA HIS A 126 0.86 -5.25 -3.60
C HIS A 126 -0.37 -6.09 -3.98
N ILE A 127 -1.11 -5.66 -5.02
CA ILE A 127 -2.18 -6.49 -5.58
C ILE A 127 -1.56 -7.74 -6.20
N GLN A 128 -1.98 -8.90 -5.71
CA GLN A 128 -1.58 -10.22 -6.16
C GLN A 128 -2.74 -10.92 -6.88
N ASN A 129 -2.41 -11.84 -7.78
CA ASN A 129 -3.38 -12.71 -8.43
C ASN A 129 -3.57 -13.99 -7.61
N TYR A 130 -4.81 -14.24 -7.22
CA TYR A 130 -5.28 -15.43 -6.51
C TYR A 130 -6.21 -16.25 -7.43
N GLY A 131 -5.64 -16.79 -8.51
CA GLY A 131 -6.40 -17.48 -9.56
C GLY A 131 -7.24 -16.51 -10.38
N SER A 132 -8.56 -16.64 -10.36
CA SER A 132 -9.48 -15.76 -11.09
C SER A 132 -9.78 -14.43 -10.38
N SER A 133 -9.27 -14.24 -9.16
CA SER A 133 -9.44 -13.02 -8.37
C SER A 133 -8.10 -12.34 -8.17
N SER A 134 -8.10 -11.02 -8.02
CA SER A 134 -6.95 -10.26 -7.53
C SER A 134 -7.24 -9.74 -6.13
N GLY A 135 -6.22 -9.53 -5.32
CA GLY A 135 -6.40 -9.11 -3.93
C GLY A 135 -5.08 -8.71 -3.28
N PHE A 136 -5.13 -8.45 -1.98
CA PHE A 136 -3.93 -8.20 -1.17
C PHE A 136 -4.13 -8.85 0.20
N TYR A 137 -3.06 -8.93 0.98
CA TYR A 137 -3.15 -9.27 2.39
C TYR A 137 -2.51 -8.19 3.26
N ILE A 138 -3.05 -8.03 4.46
CA ILE A 138 -2.44 -7.23 5.52
C ILE A 138 -1.58 -8.18 6.35
N ASN A 139 -0.29 -7.87 6.45
CA ASN A 139 0.65 -8.60 7.28
C ASN A 139 0.60 -8.08 8.72
N ALA A 140 0.60 -9.02 9.66
CA ALA A 140 0.66 -8.79 11.09
C ALA A 140 -0.36 -7.77 11.60
N VAL A 141 -1.64 -8.04 11.38
CA VAL A 141 -2.73 -7.08 11.61
C VAL A 141 -2.74 -6.62 13.07
N ARG A 142 -2.62 -5.30 13.29
CA ARG A 142 -2.66 -4.72 14.62
C ARG A 142 -4.12 -4.70 15.08
N PRO A 143 -4.48 -5.46 16.13
CA PRO A 143 -5.85 -5.51 16.61
C PRO A 143 -6.16 -4.28 17.49
N MET A 144 -7.43 -4.13 17.89
CA MET A 144 -7.79 -3.15 18.91
C MET A 144 -7.18 -3.53 20.28
N ASP A 145 -7.12 -2.58 21.22
CA ASP A 145 -6.60 -2.84 22.57
C ASP A 145 -7.32 -4.04 23.22
N ASN A 146 -6.55 -4.93 23.85
CA ASN A 146 -7.03 -6.17 24.50
C ASN A 146 -7.74 -7.16 23.56
N GLN A 147 -7.48 -7.10 22.25
CA GLN A 147 -7.99 -8.06 21.26
C GLN A 147 -6.87 -8.99 20.77
N ASN A 148 -7.27 -10.15 20.25
CA ASN A 148 -6.35 -11.14 19.68
C ASN A 148 -5.77 -10.67 18.34
N TYR A 149 -4.49 -10.94 18.15
CA TYR A 149 -3.77 -10.75 16.89
C TYR A 149 -4.28 -11.72 15.81
N ILE A 150 -4.14 -11.35 14.54
CA ILE A 150 -4.26 -12.25 13.40
C ILE A 150 -3.03 -12.06 12.52
N GLN A 151 -2.39 -13.17 12.14
CA GLN A 151 -1.16 -13.12 11.35
C GLN A 151 -1.35 -12.46 9.97
N GLU A 152 -2.36 -12.91 9.22
CA GLU A 152 -2.62 -12.42 7.87
C GLU A 152 -4.13 -12.31 7.62
N VAL A 153 -4.54 -11.16 7.06
CA VAL A 153 -5.94 -10.94 6.66
C VAL A 153 -5.99 -10.65 5.17
N TYR A 154 -6.71 -11.49 4.44
CA TYR A 154 -6.75 -11.49 2.98
C TYR A 154 -8.01 -10.77 2.47
N PHE A 155 -7.82 -9.90 1.47
CA PHE A 155 -8.89 -9.16 0.82
C PHE A 155 -8.84 -9.37 -0.69
N ILE A 156 -9.97 -9.71 -1.30
CA ILE A 156 -10.10 -9.89 -2.75
C ILE A 156 -10.92 -8.76 -3.36
N ARG A 157 -10.50 -8.30 -4.54
CA ARG A 157 -11.13 -7.19 -5.27
C ARG A 157 -12.58 -7.54 -5.55
N LYS A 158 -13.47 -6.62 -5.18
CA LYS A 158 -14.87 -6.71 -5.58
C LYS A 158 -14.92 -6.26 -7.03
N ASN A 159 -15.27 -7.17 -7.94
CA ASN A 159 -15.48 -6.81 -9.34
C ASN A 159 -16.44 -5.62 -9.42
N LYS A 160 -16.10 -4.63 -10.24
CA LYS A 160 -17.07 -3.60 -10.65
C LYS A 160 -18.22 -4.37 -11.30
N LYS A 161 -19.40 -4.32 -10.68
CA LYS A 161 -20.62 -4.74 -11.36
C LYS A 161 -20.85 -3.83 -12.54
#